data_AF-A0AAR2J9B8-F1
#
_entry.id   AF-A0AAR2J9B8-F1
#
_cell.length_a   1.000
_cell.length_b   1.000
_cell.length_c   1.000
_cell.angle_alpha   90.00
_cell.angle_beta   90.00
_cell.angle_gamma   90.00
#
_symmetry.space_group_name_H-M   'P 1'
#
loop_
_entity.id
_entity.type
_entity.pdbx_description
1 polymer ?
#
loop_
_entity_poly.entity_id
_entity_poly.type
_entity_poly.pdbx_seq_one_letter_code
_entity_poly.pdbx_strand_id
1 'polypeptide(L)'
;LQRVLEVYPWWELSTQVGDSQHVPTRCECQKSMRAVRGPFSDIKVSLKGHGCDKDEIIVTLKSNNKQMCLSPKERQGKRLLKCWMQKKGEDVKKCIQRLRPQKRRRQKKRT
;
A
#
# COMPACT_ATOMS: atom_id res chain seq x y z
N LEU A 1 51.12 -28.37 32.88
CA LEU A 1 51.65 -27.44 31.87
C LEU A 1 51.04 -27.81 30.52
N GLN A 2 49.99 -27.10 30.12
CA GLN A 2 49.95 -26.25 28.90
C GLN A 2 49.80 -27.11 27.62
N ARG A 3 48.74 -27.05 26.80
CA ARG A 3 48.15 -25.86 26.16
C ARG A 3 46.83 -26.25 25.47
N VAL A 4 45.81 -25.45 25.72
CA VAL A 4 44.52 -25.36 25.01
C VAL A 4 44.75 -24.67 23.67
N LEU A 5 44.13 -25.15 22.58
CA LEU A 5 43.72 -24.35 21.40
C LEU A 5 42.44 -25.02 20.85
N GLU A 6 41.29 -24.68 21.43
CA GLU A 6 40.31 -23.75 20.85
C GLU A 6 39.40 -24.40 19.80
N VAL A 7 38.43 -25.16 20.30
CA VAL A 7 37.17 -25.40 19.60
C VAL A 7 36.41 -24.07 19.65
N TYR A 8 36.57 -23.25 18.61
CA TYR A 8 35.80 -22.02 18.49
C TYR A 8 34.30 -22.38 18.38
N PRO A 9 33.48 -22.01 19.36
CA PRO A 9 32.07 -22.36 19.39
C PRO A 9 31.31 -21.46 18.42
N TRP A 10 30.49 -22.07 17.56
CA TRP A 10 29.84 -21.47 16.39
C TRP A 10 28.63 -20.57 16.76
N TRP A 11 28.76 -19.63 17.69
CA TRP A 11 27.60 -18.81 18.14
C TRP A 11 27.71 -17.30 17.97
N GLU A 12 28.74 -16.74 17.33
CA GLU A 12 28.78 -15.29 17.04
C GLU A 12 28.95 -14.99 15.56
N LEU A 13 27.96 -15.39 14.76
CA LEU A 13 27.65 -14.68 13.53
C LEU A 13 26.40 -13.85 13.78
N SER A 14 26.58 -12.62 14.29
CA SER A 14 25.52 -11.61 14.23
C SER A 14 25.37 -11.18 12.77
N THR A 15 24.69 -12.01 11.97
CA THR A 15 24.23 -11.62 10.65
C THR A 15 23.21 -10.50 10.82
N GLN A 16 23.64 -9.28 10.53
CA GLN A 16 22.70 -8.22 10.20
C GLN A 16 21.95 -8.71 8.97
N VAL A 17 20.73 -9.20 9.16
CA VAL A 17 19.79 -9.45 8.08
C VAL A 17 19.46 -8.07 7.51
N GLY A 18 20.27 -7.63 6.55
CA GLY A 18 19.93 -6.48 5.74
C GLY A 18 18.65 -6.84 5.01
N ASP A 19 17.54 -6.20 5.37
CA ASP A 19 16.30 -6.25 4.60
C ASP A 19 16.64 -5.82 3.17
N SER A 20 16.86 -6.79 2.30
CA SER A 20 17.02 -6.57 0.88
C SER A 20 15.68 -6.09 0.38
N GLN A 21 15.51 -4.76 0.30
CA GLN A 21 14.28 -4.15 -0.17
C GLN A 21 14.07 -4.58 -1.62
N HIS A 22 13.25 -5.62 -1.80
CA HIS A 22 12.95 -6.19 -3.10
C HIS A 22 12.26 -5.11 -3.94
N VAL A 23 13.02 -4.50 -4.86
CA VAL A 23 12.48 -3.57 -5.86
C VAL A 23 12.03 -4.42 -7.04
N PRO A 24 10.72 -4.66 -7.20
CA PRO A 24 10.24 -5.45 -8.33
C PRO A 24 10.66 -4.78 -9.64
N THR A 25 11.25 -5.56 -10.54
CA THR A 25 11.76 -5.07 -11.84
C THR A 25 10.63 -4.71 -12.81
N ARG A 26 9.38 -4.99 -12.45
CA ARG A 26 8.16 -4.72 -13.22
C ARG A 26 7.06 -4.21 -12.30
N CYS A 27 6.14 -3.45 -12.87
CA CYS A 27 4.89 -3.03 -12.24
C CYS A 27 4.11 -4.23 -11.68
N GLU A 28 3.54 -4.10 -10.47
CA GLU A 28 2.74 -5.12 -9.81
C GLU A 28 1.37 -5.28 -10.51
N CYS A 29 0.83 -4.19 -11.07
CA CYS A 29 -0.43 -4.15 -11.79
C CYS A 29 -0.24 -4.27 -13.30
N GLN A 30 -0.64 -5.41 -13.88
CA GLN A 30 -0.72 -5.56 -15.34
C GLN A 30 -1.83 -4.72 -15.97
N LYS A 31 -2.99 -4.60 -15.29
CA LYS A 31 -4.14 -3.83 -15.74
C LYS A 31 -4.66 -2.99 -14.59
N SER A 32 -5.01 -1.73 -14.89
CA SER A 32 -5.61 -0.81 -13.93
C SER A 32 -7.07 -0.53 -14.27
N MET A 33 -7.94 -0.52 -13.26
CA MET A 33 -9.32 -0.14 -13.41
C MET A 33 -9.50 1.36 -13.21
N ARG A 34 -10.48 1.95 -13.90
CA ARG A 34 -10.80 3.37 -13.74
C ARG A 34 -11.45 3.68 -12.40
N ALA A 35 -12.32 2.78 -11.96
CA ALA A 35 -13.00 2.85 -10.68
C ALA A 35 -13.33 1.46 -10.15
N VAL A 36 -13.28 1.30 -8.83
CA VAL A 36 -13.67 0.09 -8.12
C VAL A 36 -14.79 0.44 -7.16
N ARG A 37 -15.89 -0.30 -7.26
CA ARG A 37 -17.05 -0.15 -6.38
C ARG A 37 -16.82 -0.88 -5.06
N GLY A 38 -17.37 -0.33 -3.98
CA GLY A 38 -17.38 -0.94 -2.66
C GLY A 38 -16.37 -0.30 -1.68
N PRO A 39 -16.46 -0.68 -0.40
CA PRO A 39 -15.54 -0.20 0.63
C PRO A 39 -14.18 -0.90 0.52
N PHE A 40 -13.12 -0.13 0.69
CA PHE A 40 -11.76 -0.65 0.80
C PHE A 40 -11.41 -0.91 2.27
N SER A 41 -10.62 -1.96 2.51
CA SER A 41 -9.96 -2.21 3.81
C SER A 41 -8.64 -1.48 3.89
N ASP A 42 -7.88 -1.50 2.80
CA ASP A 42 -6.50 -1.01 2.73
C ASP A 42 -6.18 -0.44 1.34
N ILE A 43 -5.11 0.37 1.27
CA ILE A 43 -4.54 0.90 0.03
C ILE A 43 -3.02 0.87 0.13
N LYS A 44 -2.38 0.20 -0.82
CA LYS A 44 -0.94 0.24 -1.07
C LYS A 44 -0.68 1.14 -2.28
N VAL A 45 0.23 2.09 -2.14
CA VAL A 45 0.68 2.94 -3.25
C VAL A 45 2.14 2.63 -3.53
N SER A 46 2.43 2.24 -4.76
CA SER A 46 3.79 2.10 -5.27
C SER A 46 4.06 3.28 -6.20
N LEU A 47 5.06 4.11 -5.89
CA LEU A 47 5.43 5.22 -6.75
C LEU A 47 6.29 4.72 -7.90
N LYS A 48 6.29 5.47 -9.01
CA LYS A 48 7.18 5.20 -10.14
C LYS A 48 8.65 5.12 -9.67
N GLY A 49 9.39 4.19 -10.23
CA GLY A 49 10.80 3.93 -9.92
C GLY A 49 11.49 3.16 -11.04
N HIS A 50 12.71 2.68 -10.81
CA HIS A 50 13.48 1.97 -11.84
C HIS A 50 12.80 0.72 -12.43
N GLY A 51 11.94 0.05 -11.65
CA GLY A 51 11.20 -1.14 -12.09
C GLY A 51 9.78 -0.89 -12.60
N CYS A 52 9.23 0.31 -12.43
CA CYS A 52 7.89 0.64 -12.91
C CYS A 52 7.81 2.13 -13.25
N ASP A 53 7.50 2.44 -14.50
CA ASP A 53 7.46 3.81 -15.04
C ASP A 53 6.19 4.60 -14.64
N LYS A 54 5.29 3.96 -13.87
CA LYS A 54 3.97 4.48 -13.51
C LYS A 54 3.73 4.32 -12.01
N ASP A 55 2.96 5.24 -11.43
CA ASP A 55 2.45 5.09 -10.08
C ASP A 55 1.34 4.03 -10.07
N GLU A 56 1.35 3.15 -9.08
CA GLU A 56 0.38 2.07 -8.93
C GLU A 56 -0.38 2.23 -7.63
N ILE A 57 -1.71 2.11 -7.72
CA ILE A 57 -2.59 2.18 -6.56
C ILE A 57 -3.28 0.83 -6.45
N ILE A 58 -2.96 0.07 -5.42
CA ILE A 58 -3.54 -1.23 -5.15
C ILE A 58 -4.48 -1.07 -3.96
N VAL A 59 -5.75 -1.42 -4.15
CA VAL A 59 -6.77 -1.38 -3.10
C VAL A 59 -7.17 -2.78 -2.71
N THR A 60 -7.34 -3.01 -1.41
CA THR A 60 -7.87 -4.27 -0.88
C THR A 60 -9.35 -4.09 -0.59
N LEU A 61 -10.22 -4.87 -1.25
CA LEU A 61 -11.66 -4.82 -1.03
C LEU A 61 -12.04 -5.44 0.31
N LYS A 62 -12.93 -4.78 1.07
CA LYS A 62 -13.38 -5.29 2.37
C LYS A 62 -14.26 -6.53 2.29
N SER A 63 -14.96 -6.72 1.17
CA SER A 63 -15.89 -7.84 1.02
C SER A 63 -15.18 -9.19 0.91
N ASN A 64 -14.11 -9.26 0.11
CA ASN A 64 -13.48 -10.52 -0.27
C ASN A 64 -11.95 -10.49 -0.09
N ASN A 65 -11.39 -9.45 0.52
CA ASN A 65 -9.94 -9.21 0.63
C ASN A 65 -9.19 -9.24 -0.71
N LYS A 66 -9.91 -9.10 -1.83
CA LYS A 66 -9.32 -9.11 -3.17
C LYS A 66 -8.58 -7.80 -3.41
N GLN A 67 -7.34 -7.93 -3.87
CA GLN A 67 -6.53 -6.81 -4.33
C GLN A 67 -6.92 -6.43 -5.75
N MET A 68 -7.04 -5.12 -5.97
CA MET A 68 -7.45 -4.55 -7.24
C MET A 68 -6.61 -3.32 -7.54
N CYS A 69 -6.23 -3.16 -8.80
CA CYS A 69 -5.44 -2.03 -9.24
C CYS A 69 -6.33 -0.89 -9.73
N LEU A 70 -6.04 0.33 -9.27
CA LEU A 70 -6.68 1.58 -9.69
C LEU A 70 -5.70 2.43 -10.49
N SER A 71 -6.20 3.07 -11.53
CA SER A 71 -5.41 4.00 -12.34
C SER A 71 -5.17 5.31 -11.57
N PRO A 72 -3.91 5.80 -11.44
CA PRO A 72 -3.61 7.08 -10.80
C PRO A 72 -4.10 8.28 -11.61
N LYS A 73 -4.48 8.09 -12.87
CA LYS A 73 -4.96 9.16 -13.76
C LYS A 73 -6.45 9.45 -13.62
N GLU A 74 -7.20 8.49 -13.09
CA GLU A 74 -8.66 8.53 -13.00
C GLU A 74 -9.13 9.18 -11.70
N ARG A 75 -10.37 9.68 -11.67
CA ARG A 75 -10.88 10.50 -10.54
C ARG A 75 -10.74 9.81 -9.19
N GLN A 76 -11.03 8.51 -9.12
CA GLN A 76 -10.93 7.75 -7.87
C GLN A 76 -9.47 7.56 -7.44
N GLY A 77 -8.60 7.14 -8.36
CA GLY A 77 -7.17 6.97 -8.08
C GLY A 77 -6.48 8.28 -7.71
N LYS A 78 -6.72 9.39 -8.44
CA LYS A 78 -6.18 10.72 -8.12
C LYS A 78 -6.52 11.16 -6.69
N ARG A 79 -7.76 10.95 -6.25
CA ARG A 79 -8.19 11.29 -4.88
C ARG A 79 -7.46 10.46 -3.84
N LEU A 80 -7.28 9.15 -4.09
CA LEU A 80 -6.54 8.27 -3.19
C LEU A 80 -5.07 8.66 -3.12
N LEU A 81 -4.41 8.81 -4.26
CA LEU A 81 -3.01 9.18 -4.35
C LEU A 81 -2.74 10.50 -3.63
N LYS A 82 -3.55 11.54 -3.90
CA LYS A 82 -3.41 12.85 -3.24
C LYS A 82 -3.54 12.74 -1.73
N CYS A 83 -4.53 11.99 -1.24
CA CYS A 83 -4.72 11.83 0.20
C CYS A 83 -3.57 11.01 0.84
N TRP A 84 -3.11 9.96 0.16
CA TRP A 84 -2.00 9.13 0.61
C TRP A 84 -0.70 9.95 0.72
N MET A 85 -0.38 10.78 -0.30
CA MET A 85 0.77 11.68 -0.28
C MET A 85 0.69 12.71 0.85
N GLN A 86 -0.49 13.29 1.10
CA GLN A 86 -0.70 14.22 2.23
C GLN A 86 -0.48 13.58 3.60
N LYS A 87 -0.66 12.26 3.69
CA LYS A 87 -0.58 11.49 4.93
C LYS A 87 0.68 10.64 5.05
N LYS A 88 1.62 10.77 4.11
CA LYS A 88 2.86 9.98 4.04
C LYS A 88 2.65 8.47 4.26
N GLY A 89 1.48 7.95 3.88
CA GLY A 89 1.13 6.54 4.08
C GLY A 89 0.76 6.08 5.50
N GLU A 90 0.78 6.93 6.53
CA GLU A 90 0.46 6.51 7.92
C GLU A 90 -1.06 6.34 8.18
N ASP A 91 -1.88 7.10 7.45
CA ASP A 91 -3.27 7.40 7.84
C ASP A 91 -4.29 6.99 6.75
N VAL A 92 -3.96 5.97 5.97
CA VAL A 92 -4.64 5.58 4.72
C VAL A 92 -6.14 5.27 4.92
N LYS A 93 -6.51 4.76 6.10
CA LYS A 93 -7.92 4.50 6.47
C LYS A 93 -8.79 5.77 6.39
N LYS A 94 -8.24 6.94 6.73
CA LYS A 94 -8.95 8.23 6.61
C LYS A 94 -9.18 8.60 5.14
N CYS A 95 -8.25 8.25 4.26
CA CYS A 95 -8.38 8.45 2.81
C CYS A 95 -9.50 7.61 2.21
N ILE A 96 -9.61 6.35 2.63
CA ILE A 96 -10.72 5.47 2.24
C ILE A 96 -12.07 6.04 2.69
N GLN A 97 -12.17 6.50 3.94
CA GLN A 97 -13.42 7.04 4.48
C GLN A 97 -13.92 8.27 3.71
N ARG A 98 -13.01 9.17 3.28
CA ARG A 98 -13.34 10.37 2.48
C ARG A 98 -13.86 10.05 1.07
N LEU A 99 -13.65 8.83 0.56
CA LEU A 99 -14.22 8.41 -0.72
C LEU A 99 -15.69 8.01 -0.62
N ARG A 100 -16.19 7.69 0.59
CA ARG A 100 -17.59 7.31 0.76
C ARG A 100 -18.47 8.47 0.29
N PRO A 101 -19.49 8.23 -0.55
CA PRO A 101 -20.45 9.26 -0.90
C PRO A 101 -21.05 9.78 0.41
N GLN A 102 -20.84 11.06 0.69
CA GLN A 102 -21.42 11.74 1.83
C GLN A 102 -22.93 11.55 1.70
N LYS A 103 -23.55 10.78 2.61
CA LYS A 103 -25.02 10.69 2.66
C LYS A 103 -25.50 12.13 2.72
N ARG A 104 -26.07 12.64 1.63
CA ARG A 104 -26.80 13.90 1.65
C ARG A 104 -27.84 13.70 2.74
N ARG A 105 -27.67 14.35 3.89
CA ARG A 105 -28.74 14.45 4.89
C ARG A 105 -29.92 14.99 4.09
N ARG A 106 -30.89 14.13 3.76
CA ARG A 106 -32.20 14.58 3.29
C ARG A 106 -32.69 15.46 4.43
N GLN A 107 -32.58 16.78 4.25
CA GLN A 107 -33.32 17.71 5.10
C GLN A 107 -34.77 17.35 4.88
N LYS A 108 -35.34 16.60 5.82
CA LYS A 108 -36.78 16.34 5.90
C LYS A 108 -37.39 17.71 6.16
N LYS A 109 -37.76 18.44 5.10
CA LYS A 109 -38.61 19.63 5.22
C LYS A 109 -39.88 19.14 5.91
N ARG A 110 -40.07 19.53 7.16
CA ARG A 110 -41.41 19.54 7.79
C ARG A 110 -42.09 20.75 7.18
N THR A 111 -43.05 20.52 6.30
CA THR A 111 -44.10 21.49 5.95
C THR A 111 -45.35 20.67 5.75
#